data_AF-A0A927UKG9-F1
#
_entry.id   AF-A0A927UKG9-F1
#
_cell.length_a   1.000
_cell.length_b   1.000
_cell.length_c   1.000
_cell.angle_alpha   90.00
_cell.angle_beta   90.00
_cell.angle_gamma   90.00
#
_symmetry.space_group_name_H-M   'P 1'
#
loop_
_entity.id
_entity.type
_entity.pdbx_description
1 polymer ?
#
loop_
_entity_poly.entity_id
_entity_poly.type
_entity_poly.pdbx_seq_one_letter_code
_entity_poly.pdbx_strand_id
1 'polypeptide(L)'
;MAKTVWFDMDGTLYDLYNIPNWLEELQDENPNVFYDGEPMYNPYRINQAIEALIAHGWDVGVVTWAPMGVDKDSTFFAKVEQVKRFWIKRFYPELAHNFHCLPYGESKLKFVYENFCRTSLIGGTQVLVDDNRMIRDEWDAVSGWFTIDATNDYCKELEGLVM
;
A
#
# COMPACT_ATOMS: atom_id res chain seq x y z
N MET A 1 15.15 -0.55 16.64
CA MET A 1 14.37 -1.62 15.97
C MET A 1 13.85 -1.01 14.69
N ALA A 2 13.95 -1.70 13.56
CA ALA A 2 13.37 -1.19 12.32
C ALA A 2 11.86 -1.06 12.49
N LYS A 3 11.28 0.04 12.03
CA LYS A 3 9.84 0.25 12.05
C LYS A 3 9.40 0.68 10.67
N THR A 4 8.36 0.06 10.12
CA THR A 4 7.91 0.35 8.76
C THR A 4 6.39 0.42 8.71
N VAL A 5 5.87 1.43 8.01
CA VAL A 5 4.46 1.52 7.64
C VAL A 5 4.31 1.16 6.17
N TRP A 6 3.52 0.14 5.91
CA TRP A 6 3.16 -0.33 4.58
C TRP A 6 1.74 0.08 4.25
N PHE A 7 1.54 0.63 3.06
CA PHE A 7 0.24 1.01 2.56
C PHE A 7 -0.19 0.07 1.43
N ASP A 8 -1.42 -0.41 1.45
CA ASP A 8 -2.09 -0.80 0.23
C ASP A 8 -2.40 0.43 -0.64
N MET A 9 -2.75 0.21 -1.91
CA MET A 9 -3.15 1.27 -2.83
C MET A 9 -4.65 1.28 -3.10
N ASP A 10 -5.22 0.20 -3.66
CA ASP A 10 -6.55 0.22 -4.27
C ASP A 10 -7.64 0.10 -3.20
N GLY A 11 -8.38 1.17 -2.94
CA GLY A 11 -9.33 1.24 -1.81
C GLY A 11 -8.72 1.81 -0.52
N THR A 12 -7.40 2.04 -0.50
CA THR A 12 -6.65 2.56 0.64
C THR A 12 -6.10 3.97 0.38
N LEU A 13 -5.15 4.11 -0.55
CA LEU A 13 -4.60 5.41 -0.97
C LEU A 13 -5.33 5.98 -2.18
N TYR A 14 -5.87 5.10 -3.01
CA TYR A 14 -6.47 5.34 -4.32
C TYR A 14 -7.95 4.95 -4.30
N ASP A 15 -8.84 5.87 -4.68
CA ASP A 15 -10.28 5.63 -4.67
C ASP A 15 -10.77 4.84 -5.90
N LEU A 16 -10.21 3.63 -6.09
CA LEU A 16 -10.49 2.78 -7.26
C LEU A 16 -11.99 2.51 -7.41
N TYR A 17 -12.65 2.16 -6.30
CA TYR A 17 -13.98 1.58 -6.32
C TYR A 17 -15.10 2.60 -6.60
N ASN A 18 -14.79 3.91 -6.52
CA ASN A 18 -15.71 4.97 -6.95
C ASN A 18 -15.49 5.41 -8.42
N ILE A 19 -14.48 4.88 -9.12
CA ILE A 19 -14.30 5.14 -10.55
C ILE A 19 -15.38 4.40 -11.35
N PRO A 20 -16.15 5.08 -12.20
CA PRO A 20 -17.14 4.43 -13.05
C PRO A 20 -16.51 3.35 -13.92
N ASN A 21 -17.15 2.18 -13.99
CA ASN A 21 -16.72 1.03 -14.79
C ASN A 21 -15.30 0.50 -14.49
N TRP A 22 -14.75 0.78 -13.30
CA TRP A 22 -13.38 0.36 -12.93
C TRP A 22 -13.12 -1.13 -13.19
N LEU A 23 -14.10 -2.00 -12.92
CA LEU A 23 -13.95 -3.45 -13.10
C LEU A 23 -13.86 -3.84 -14.58
N GLU A 24 -14.65 -3.19 -15.44
CA GLU A 24 -14.63 -3.42 -16.89
C GLU A 24 -13.28 -2.96 -17.46
N GLU A 25 -12.80 -1.78 -17.07
CA GLU A 25 -11.49 -1.26 -17.47
C GLU A 25 -10.34 -2.21 -17.09
N LEU A 26 -10.41 -2.82 -15.89
CA LEU A 26 -9.42 -3.83 -15.48
C LEU A 26 -9.51 -5.12 -16.30
N GLN A 27 -10.72 -5.57 -16.64
CA GLN A 27 -10.95 -6.77 -17.45
C GLN A 27 -10.48 -6.58 -18.90
N ASP A 28 -10.58 -5.36 -19.43
CA ASP A 28 -10.11 -4.98 -20.75
C ASP A 28 -8.60 -4.66 -20.81
N GLU A 29 -7.87 -4.93 -19.73
CA GLU A 29 -6.45 -4.60 -19.57
C GLU A 29 -6.14 -3.12 -19.85
N ASN A 30 -7.06 -2.23 -19.49
CA ASN A 30 -6.89 -0.80 -19.67
C ASN A 30 -6.22 -0.17 -18.44
N PRO A 31 -4.95 0.27 -18.52
CA PRO A 31 -4.25 0.86 -17.38
C PRO A 31 -4.75 2.27 -17.02
N ASN A 32 -5.60 2.88 -17.84
CA ASN A 32 -6.11 4.24 -17.64
C ASN A 32 -6.89 4.38 -16.32
N VAL A 33 -7.52 3.30 -15.86
CA VAL A 33 -8.21 3.23 -14.57
C VAL A 33 -7.32 3.54 -13.37
N PHE A 34 -5.99 3.55 -13.53
CA PHE A 34 -5.02 3.93 -12.48
C PHE A 34 -4.49 5.36 -12.61
N TYR A 35 -4.87 6.11 -13.65
CA TYR A 35 -4.44 7.51 -13.83
C TYR A 35 -5.48 8.50 -13.33
N ASP A 36 -6.76 8.17 -13.46
CA ASP A 36 -7.87 9.13 -13.36
C ASP A 36 -8.47 9.22 -11.96
N GLY A 37 -8.27 8.21 -11.12
CA GLY A 37 -8.74 8.21 -9.74
C GLY A 37 -8.04 9.23 -8.84
N GLU A 38 -8.83 9.68 -7.87
CA GLU A 38 -8.42 10.63 -6.85
C GLU A 38 -7.88 9.90 -5.60
N PRO A 39 -7.10 10.61 -4.76
CA PRO A 39 -6.77 10.14 -3.43
C PRO A 39 -8.01 9.78 -2.61
N MET A 40 -7.97 8.63 -1.92
CA MET A 40 -9.07 8.16 -1.07
C MET A 40 -9.41 9.14 0.06
N TYR A 41 -8.39 9.77 0.64
CA TYR A 41 -8.51 10.81 1.66
C TYR A 41 -7.61 12.00 1.32
N ASN A 42 -7.62 13.02 2.18
CA ASN A 42 -6.86 14.25 1.94
C ASN A 42 -5.34 13.94 1.83
N PRO A 43 -4.74 14.06 0.62
CA PRO A 43 -3.36 13.64 0.41
C PRO A 43 -2.38 14.55 1.15
N TYR A 44 -2.73 15.81 1.42
CA TYR A 44 -1.87 16.73 2.17
C TYR A 44 -1.70 16.27 3.61
N ARG A 45 -2.81 15.89 4.27
CA ARG A 45 -2.76 15.40 5.67
C ARG A 45 -2.02 14.07 5.77
N ILE A 46 -2.25 13.15 4.83
CA ILE A 46 -1.52 11.88 4.79
C ILE A 46 -0.01 12.12 4.59
N ASN A 47 0.39 13.01 3.67
CA ASN A 47 1.81 13.35 3.49
C ASN A 47 2.42 13.95 4.75
N GLN A 48 1.71 14.84 5.46
CA GLN A 48 2.21 15.36 6.74
C GLN A 48 2.44 14.25 7.78
N ALA A 49 1.54 13.27 7.85
CA ALA A 49 1.70 12.13 8.74
C ALA A 49 2.88 11.23 8.31
N ILE A 50 3.06 11.00 7.00
CA ILE A 50 4.20 10.26 6.43
C ILE A 50 5.53 10.96 6.74
N GLU A 51 5.61 12.28 6.53
CA GLU A 51 6.80 13.07 6.85
C GLU A 51 7.11 13.03 8.35
N ALA A 52 6.09 13.08 9.20
CA ALA A 52 6.25 12.92 10.65
C ALA A 52 6.76 11.53 11.03
N LEU A 53 6.24 10.46 10.41
CA LEU A 53 6.73 9.09 10.57
C LEU A 53 8.23 8.99 10.23
N ILE A 54 8.62 9.49 9.06
CA ILE A 54 10.01 9.49 8.59
C ILE A 54 10.90 10.28 9.57
N ALA A 55 10.47 11.45 10.03
CA ALA A 55 11.20 12.25 11.01
C ALA A 55 11.42 11.53 12.36
N HIS A 56 10.55 10.57 12.71
CA HIS A 56 10.66 9.73 13.90
C HIS A 56 11.32 8.37 13.63
N GLY A 57 11.97 8.20 12.47
CA GLY A 57 12.76 7.03 12.13
C GLY A 57 11.94 5.81 11.70
N TRP A 58 10.72 6.03 11.20
CA TRP A 58 9.97 5.01 10.50
C TRP A 58 10.36 5.00 9.01
N ASP A 59 10.49 3.81 8.44
CA ASP A 59 10.44 3.61 7.00
C ASP A 59 8.97 3.61 6.55
N VAL A 60 8.74 3.94 5.28
CA VAL A 60 7.41 3.92 4.67
C VAL A 60 7.47 3.26 3.30
N GLY A 61 6.37 2.65 2.86
CA GLY A 61 6.31 2.02 1.55
C GLY A 61 4.92 1.58 1.14
N VAL A 62 4.79 1.13 -0.11
CA VAL A 62 3.56 0.58 -0.66
C VAL A 62 3.76 -0.88 -1.01
N VAL A 63 2.81 -1.71 -0.61
CA VAL A 63 2.70 -3.11 -1.01
C VAL A 63 1.27 -3.36 -1.50
N THR A 64 1.12 -3.43 -2.81
CA THR A 64 -0.19 -3.53 -3.47
C THR A 64 -0.23 -4.70 -4.44
N TRP A 65 -1.42 -5.06 -4.90
CA TRP A 65 -1.62 -6.07 -5.92
C TRP A 65 -1.79 -5.47 -7.31
N ALA A 66 -1.36 -6.21 -8.32
CA ALA A 66 -1.86 -6.06 -9.68
C ALA A 66 -3.31 -6.57 -9.76
N PRO A 67 -4.05 -6.24 -10.84
CA PRO A 67 -5.38 -6.79 -11.05
C PRO A 67 -5.40 -8.31 -11.09
N MET A 68 -6.53 -8.88 -10.69
CA MET A 68 -6.76 -10.32 -10.75
C MET A 68 -6.66 -10.85 -12.19
N GLY A 69 -5.97 -11.97 -12.36
CA GLY A 69 -5.79 -12.61 -13.68
C GLY A 69 -4.61 -12.08 -14.49
N VAL A 70 -3.92 -11.03 -14.01
CA VAL A 70 -2.71 -10.51 -14.66
C VAL A 70 -1.51 -11.39 -14.34
N ASP A 71 -0.86 -11.91 -15.39
CA ASP A 71 0.40 -12.64 -15.26
C ASP A 71 1.56 -11.69 -14.93
N LYS A 72 2.37 -12.03 -13.92
CA LYS A 72 3.54 -11.27 -13.45
C LYS A 72 4.53 -10.93 -14.56
N ASP A 73 4.71 -11.85 -15.50
CA ASP A 73 5.71 -11.71 -16.57
C ASP A 73 5.13 -11.01 -17.81
N SER A 74 3.87 -10.57 -17.76
CA SER A 74 3.20 -9.90 -18.88
C SER A 74 3.62 -8.44 -19.03
N THR A 75 3.53 -7.94 -20.27
CA THR A 75 3.71 -6.50 -20.53
C THR A 75 2.62 -5.65 -19.86
N PHE A 76 1.45 -6.21 -19.61
CA PHE A 76 0.37 -5.52 -18.91
C PHE A 76 0.69 -5.34 -17.43
N PHE A 77 1.21 -6.37 -16.75
CA PHE A 77 1.69 -6.24 -15.37
C PHE A 77 2.73 -5.12 -15.22
N ALA A 78 3.73 -5.10 -16.10
CA ALA A 78 4.77 -4.06 -16.08
C ALA A 78 4.18 -2.65 -16.27
N LYS A 79 3.16 -2.51 -17.12
CA LYS A 79 2.42 -1.25 -17.28
C LYS A 79 1.66 -0.90 -16.00
N VAL A 80 0.90 -1.83 -15.43
CA VAL A 80 0.16 -1.62 -14.17
C VAL A 80 1.11 -1.14 -13.06
N GLU A 81 2.23 -1.84 -12.85
CA GLU A 81 3.22 -1.44 -11.84
C GLU A 81 3.71 -0.01 -12.09
N GLN A 82 4.06 0.29 -13.34
CA GLN A 82 4.55 1.60 -13.73
C GLN A 82 3.52 2.70 -13.45
N VAL A 83 2.26 2.52 -13.86
CA VAL A 83 1.22 3.55 -13.72
C VAL A 83 0.85 3.77 -12.26
N LYS A 84 0.73 2.69 -11.47
CA LYS A 84 0.50 2.77 -10.03
C LYS A 84 1.63 3.50 -9.32
N ARG A 85 2.88 3.14 -9.61
CA ARG A 85 4.06 3.82 -9.05
C ARG A 85 4.10 5.30 -9.43
N PHE A 86 3.75 5.65 -10.67
CA PHE A 86 3.68 7.05 -11.10
C PHE A 86 2.58 7.83 -10.36
N TRP A 87 1.42 7.22 -10.18
CA TRP A 87 0.32 7.82 -9.42
C TRP A 87 0.74 8.05 -7.96
N ILE A 88 1.36 7.05 -7.30
CA ILE A 88 1.92 7.19 -5.95
C ILE A 88 2.95 8.32 -5.91
N LYS A 89 3.87 8.39 -6.87
CA LYS A 89 4.89 9.46 -6.91
C LYS A 89 4.26 10.87 -7.02
N ARG A 90 3.11 10.99 -7.69
CA ARG A 90 2.41 12.27 -7.87
C ARG A 90 1.77 12.75 -6.57
N PHE A 91 1.13 11.86 -5.81
CA PHE A 91 0.35 12.24 -4.63
C PHE A 91 1.05 11.97 -3.29
N TYR A 92 1.94 10.98 -3.23
CA TYR A 92 2.63 10.49 -2.03
C TYR A 92 4.11 10.18 -2.34
N PRO A 93 4.93 11.19 -2.69
CA PRO A 93 6.26 11.01 -3.27
C PRO A 93 7.20 10.15 -2.40
N GLU A 94 7.14 10.29 -1.07
CA GLU A 94 7.96 9.53 -0.14
C GLU A 94 7.71 8.01 -0.20
N LEU A 95 6.47 7.60 -0.51
CA LEU A 95 6.11 6.19 -0.64
C LEU A 95 6.68 5.55 -1.92
N ALA A 96 6.94 6.35 -2.97
CA ALA A 96 7.36 5.83 -4.28
C ALA A 96 8.78 5.22 -4.26
N HIS A 97 9.59 5.57 -3.26
CA HIS A 97 10.94 5.03 -3.06
C HIS A 97 10.94 3.56 -2.66
N ASN A 98 9.86 3.10 -2.02
CA ASN A 98 9.70 1.75 -1.49
C ASN A 98 8.34 1.19 -1.92
N PHE A 99 8.18 1.01 -3.23
CA PHE A 99 6.93 0.56 -3.85
C PHE A 99 7.09 -0.84 -4.45
N HIS A 100 6.15 -1.71 -4.09
CA HIS A 100 6.08 -3.10 -4.53
C HIS A 100 4.67 -3.44 -5.04
N CYS A 101 4.58 -3.85 -6.31
CA CYS A 101 3.37 -4.42 -6.89
C CYS A 101 3.55 -5.93 -6.99
N LEU A 102 2.67 -6.70 -6.36
CA LEU A 102 2.68 -8.17 -6.38
C LEU A 102 1.57 -8.68 -7.31
N PRO A 103 1.68 -9.89 -7.87
CA PRO A 103 0.54 -10.57 -8.46
C PRO A 103 -0.64 -10.66 -7.50
N TYR A 104 -1.85 -10.59 -8.04
CA TYR A 104 -3.06 -10.66 -7.25
C TYR A 104 -3.11 -11.94 -6.41
N GLY A 105 -3.42 -11.79 -5.12
CA GLY A 105 -3.51 -12.90 -4.18
C GLY A 105 -2.17 -13.39 -3.61
N GLU A 106 -1.02 -12.83 -4.02
CA GLU A 106 0.23 -13.10 -3.32
C GLU A 106 0.20 -12.50 -1.89
N SER A 107 0.59 -13.27 -0.88
CA SER A 107 0.58 -12.81 0.52
C SER A 107 1.53 -11.62 0.71
N LYS A 108 0.95 -10.46 1.05
CA LYS A 108 1.69 -9.25 1.41
C LYS A 108 2.53 -9.46 2.66
N LEU A 109 1.98 -10.16 3.67
CA LEU A 109 2.69 -10.53 4.89
C LEU A 109 3.94 -11.32 4.54
N LYS A 110 3.81 -12.40 3.76
CA LYS A 110 4.94 -13.26 3.40
C LYS A 110 6.01 -12.46 2.64
N PHE A 111 5.59 -11.66 1.66
CA PHE A 111 6.49 -10.78 0.92
C PHE A 111 7.26 -9.86 1.86
N VAL A 112 6.58 -9.17 2.77
CA VAL A 112 7.24 -8.23 3.69
C VAL A 112 8.17 -8.95 4.66
N TYR A 113 7.71 -10.07 5.23
CA TYR A 113 8.51 -10.87 6.16
C TYR A 113 9.81 -11.37 5.51
N GLU A 114 9.73 -11.92 4.30
CA GLU A 114 10.87 -12.52 3.61
C GLU A 114 11.89 -11.49 3.13
N ASN A 115 11.44 -10.29 2.74
CA ASN A 115 12.31 -9.29 2.12
C ASN A 115 12.84 -8.24 3.11
N PHE A 116 12.10 -7.94 4.19
CA PHE A 116 12.44 -6.82 5.08
C PHE A 116 12.68 -7.24 6.53
N CYS A 117 12.27 -8.45 6.95
CA CYS A 117 12.34 -8.86 8.36
C CYS A 117 13.33 -10.00 8.66
N ARG A 118 13.91 -10.67 7.65
CA ARG A 118 14.77 -11.85 7.86
C ARG A 118 16.09 -11.60 8.62
N THR A 119 16.52 -10.34 8.77
CA THR A 119 17.87 -10.01 9.27
C THR A 119 17.90 -9.54 10.73
N SER A 120 16.77 -9.21 11.35
CA SER A 120 16.72 -8.76 12.74
C SER A 120 16.15 -9.85 13.65
N LEU A 121 16.98 -10.37 14.58
CA LEU A 121 16.61 -11.32 15.65
C LEU A 121 15.45 -10.84 16.55
N ILE A 122 15.07 -9.57 16.42
CA ILE A 122 13.89 -8.94 17.00
C ILE A 122 13.16 -8.35 15.80
N GLY A 123 12.13 -9.06 15.30
CA GLY A 123 11.32 -8.59 14.17
C GLY A 123 10.92 -7.13 14.38
N GLY A 124 11.21 -6.28 13.40
CA GLY A 124 10.84 -4.86 13.47
C GLY A 124 9.33 -4.67 13.63
N THR A 125 8.91 -3.50 14.10
CA THR A 125 7.48 -3.15 14.11
C THR A 125 7.02 -2.93 12.68
N GLN A 126 6.02 -3.68 12.22
CA GLN A 126 5.45 -3.51 10.89
C GLN A 126 3.98 -3.13 11.02
N VAL A 127 3.58 -2.03 10.41
CA VAL A 127 2.19 -1.56 10.39
C VAL A 127 1.68 -1.67 8.96
N LEU A 128 0.53 -2.30 8.76
CA LEU A 128 -0.16 -2.33 7.46
C LEU A 128 -1.41 -1.44 7.51
N VAL A 129 -1.52 -0.51 6.56
CA VAL A 129 -2.73 0.27 6.29
C VAL A 129 -3.41 -0.35 5.07
N ASP A 130 -4.59 -0.94 5.27
CA ASP A 130 -5.28 -1.72 4.22
C ASP A 130 -6.79 -1.73 4.50
N ASP A 131 -7.62 -1.58 3.47
CA ASP A 131 -9.08 -1.61 3.57
C ASP A 131 -9.60 -3.05 3.68
N ASN A 132 -8.85 -4.02 3.17
CA ASN A 132 -9.25 -5.41 3.14
C ASN A 132 -9.03 -6.09 4.49
N ARG A 133 -10.13 -6.35 5.20
CA ARG A 133 -10.13 -7.03 6.50
C ARG A 133 -9.39 -8.38 6.48
N MET A 134 -9.52 -9.18 5.43
CA MET A 134 -8.86 -10.50 5.41
C MET A 134 -7.33 -10.38 5.39
N ILE A 135 -6.82 -9.35 4.70
CA ILE A 135 -5.38 -9.07 4.63
C ILE A 135 -4.88 -8.53 5.96
N ARG A 136 -5.68 -7.68 6.62
CA ARG A 136 -5.39 -7.22 7.98
C ARG A 136 -5.37 -8.36 9.00
N ASP A 137 -6.38 -9.23 8.96
CA ASP A 137 -6.46 -10.40 9.85
C ASP A 137 -5.26 -11.36 9.64
N GLU A 138 -4.79 -11.53 8.40
CA GLU A 138 -3.56 -12.27 8.09
C GLU A 138 -2.33 -11.58 8.71
N TRP A 139 -2.22 -10.26 8.57
CA TRP A 139 -1.10 -9.45 9.06
C TRP A 139 -0.97 -9.48 10.59
N ASP A 140 -2.09 -9.30 11.30
CA ASP A 140 -2.15 -9.29 12.77
C ASP A 140 -1.87 -10.66 13.42
N ALA A 141 -1.78 -11.73 12.62
CA ALA A 141 -1.36 -13.05 13.12
C ALA A 141 0.12 -13.07 13.54
N VAL A 142 0.92 -12.05 13.17
CA VAL A 142 2.33 -11.93 13.55
C VAL A 142 2.47 -11.05 14.79
N SER A 143 3.02 -11.62 15.87
CA SER A 143 3.25 -10.88 17.12
C SER A 143 4.14 -9.65 16.92
N GLY A 144 3.62 -8.48 17.30
CA GLY A 144 4.34 -7.19 17.22
C GLY A 144 4.16 -6.47 15.88
N TRP A 145 3.35 -7.02 14.99
CA TRP A 145 2.84 -6.35 13.80
C TRP A 145 1.43 -5.84 14.08
N PHE A 146 1.05 -4.78 13.40
CA PHE A 146 -0.22 -4.09 13.63
C PHE A 146 -0.88 -3.72 12.31
N THR A 147 -2.18 -3.49 12.35
CA THR A 147 -2.94 -2.98 11.21
C THR A 147 -3.66 -1.68 11.54
N ILE A 148 -3.91 -0.88 10.50
CA ILE A 148 -4.78 0.29 10.53
C ILE A 148 -5.88 0.06 9.48
N ASP A 149 -7.13 0.25 9.89
CA ASP A 149 -8.30 0.06 9.04
C ASP A 149 -8.45 1.24 8.06
N ALA A 150 -8.28 1.01 6.76
CA ALA A 150 -8.39 2.07 5.77
C ALA A 150 -9.82 2.35 5.28
N THR A 151 -10.84 1.67 5.82
CA THR A 151 -12.25 1.90 5.45
C THR A 151 -12.81 3.25 5.94
N ASN A 152 -12.06 3.94 6.82
CA ASN A 152 -12.32 5.32 7.25
C ASN A 152 -11.02 6.15 7.17
N ASP A 153 -11.11 7.48 7.27
CA ASP A 153 -9.94 8.37 7.31
C ASP A 153 -9.01 7.97 8.46
N TYR A 154 -7.83 7.46 8.09
CA TYR A 154 -6.84 6.86 8.97
C TYR A 154 -5.70 7.81 9.36
N CYS A 155 -5.81 9.12 9.06
CA CYS A 155 -4.75 10.08 9.38
C CYS A 155 -4.43 10.14 10.87
N LYS A 156 -5.43 10.04 11.75
CA LYS A 156 -5.22 10.14 13.21
C LYS A 156 -4.46 8.94 13.75
N GLU A 157 -4.71 7.77 13.19
CA GLU A 157 -4.05 6.51 13.52
C GLU A 157 -2.57 6.59 13.12
N LEU A 158 -2.26 7.15 11.94
CA LEU A 158 -0.88 7.42 11.53
C LEU A 158 -0.18 8.42 12.46
N GLU A 159 -0.84 9.54 12.76
CA GLU A 159 -0.33 10.55 13.71
C GLU A 159 -0.05 9.92 15.09
N GLY A 160 -0.87 8.97 15.52
CA GLY A 160 -0.71 8.22 16.77
C GLY A 160 0.52 7.32 16.86
N LEU A 161 1.17 6.99 15.75
CA LEU A 161 2.38 6.15 15.75
C LEU A 161 3.66 6.90 16.18
N VAL A 162 3.61 8.23 16.18
CA VAL A 162 4.75 9.11 16.50
C VAL A 162 4.54 9.98 17.75
N MET A 163 3.35 9.91 18.36
CA MET A 163 3.07 10.52 19.67
C MET A 163 3.59 9.65 20.81
#